data_AF-A0A540WYF4-F1
#
_entry.id   AF-A0A540WYF4-F1
#
_cell.length_a   1.000
_cell.length_b   1.000
_cell.length_c   1.000
_cell.angle_alpha   90.00
_cell.angle_beta   90.00
_cell.angle_gamma   90.00
#
_symmetry.space_group_name_H-M   'P 1'
#
loop_
_entity.id
_entity.type
_entity.pdbx_description
1 polymer ?
#
loop_
_entity_poly.entity_id
_entity_poly.type
_entity_poly.pdbx_seq_one_letter_code
_entity_poly.pdbx_strand_id
1 'polypeptide(L)'
;MTTRPLLILFLLLSMAANAQTQPRFRPTEVRQQCKRLSESLRMMEGTSLAGAAFQIGLKSAMASAQMGDARAARATIRKATAEMRTLLDGLEALIDAQVYFAQLVEHLKSLTSREREKLRVPMTECFVATGQLHLLPSPDDEVASEEPAEVDTTQDGVVYD
;
A
#
# COMPACT_ATOMS: atom_id res chain seq x y z
N MET A 1 34.12 12.97 -26.35
CA MET A 1 33.27 13.48 -25.24
C MET A 1 31.86 13.75 -25.76
N THR A 2 30.97 12.75 -25.88
CA THR A 2 29.57 12.97 -26.35
C THR A 2 28.67 11.77 -25.99
N THR A 3 28.30 11.59 -24.72
CA THR A 3 27.32 10.55 -24.30
C THR A 3 26.26 11.06 -23.32
N ARG A 4 26.18 12.39 -23.10
CA ARG A 4 25.29 13.00 -22.10
C ARG A 4 23.84 13.32 -22.52
N PRO A 5 23.41 13.38 -23.81
CA PRO A 5 22.04 13.82 -24.10
C PRO A 5 20.98 12.73 -23.93
N LEU A 6 21.35 11.44 -23.98
CA LEU A 6 20.39 10.33 -23.87
C LEU A 6 19.89 10.09 -22.45
N LEU A 7 20.72 10.36 -21.44
CA LEU A 7 20.38 10.13 -20.03
C LEU A 7 19.35 11.15 -19.51
N ILE A 8 19.42 12.39 -19.98
CA ILE A 8 18.47 13.45 -19.62
C ILE A 8 17.11 13.20 -20.29
N LEU A 9 17.11 12.72 -21.54
CA LEU A 9 15.87 12.36 -22.23
C LEU A 9 15.17 11.17 -21.57
N PHE A 10 15.92 10.18 -21.08
CA PHE A 10 15.37 9.04 -20.34
C PHE A 10 14.82 9.45 -18.97
N LEU A 11 15.50 10.36 -18.25
CA LEU A 11 15.00 10.91 -16.98
C LEU A 11 13.72 11.75 -17.15
N LEU A 12 13.61 12.51 -18.24
CA LEU A 12 12.40 13.28 -18.54
C LEU A 12 11.23 12.41 -19.01
N LEU A 13 11.50 11.32 -19.76
CA LEU A 13 10.44 10.36 -20.14
C LEU A 13 9.90 9.56 -18.94
N SER A 14 10.74 9.24 -17.96
CA SER A 14 10.29 8.55 -16.73
C SER A 14 9.40 9.43 -15.85
N MET A 15 9.51 10.75 -15.94
CA MET A 15 8.62 11.70 -15.25
C MET A 15 7.29 11.92 -15.99
N ALA A 16 7.28 11.76 -17.32
CA ALA A 16 6.07 11.95 -18.14
C ALA A 16 5.15 10.72 -18.19
N ALA A 17 5.64 9.53 -17.82
CA ALA A 17 4.82 8.32 -17.75
C ALA A 17 3.83 8.33 -16.57
N ASN A 18 4.03 9.21 -15.59
CA ASN A 18 3.06 9.50 -14.53
C ASN A 18 2.15 10.68 -14.89
N ALA A 19 1.69 10.72 -16.13
CA ALA A 19 0.38 11.30 -16.44
C ALA A 19 -0.74 10.44 -15.81
N GLN A 20 -0.62 10.11 -14.52
CA GLN A 20 -1.75 9.75 -13.70
C GLN A 20 -2.64 10.97 -13.71
N THR A 21 -3.80 10.84 -14.38
CA THR A 21 -4.93 11.76 -14.24
C THR A 21 -4.99 12.20 -12.78
N GLN A 22 -4.75 13.50 -12.55
CA GLN A 22 -4.69 14.06 -11.21
C GLN A 22 -5.94 13.62 -10.45
N PRO A 23 -5.82 12.98 -9.27
CA PRO A 23 -6.96 12.39 -8.59
C PRO A 23 -7.99 13.47 -8.29
N ARG A 24 -9.25 13.21 -8.65
CA ARG A 24 -10.33 14.15 -8.34
C ARG A 24 -10.88 13.78 -6.97
N PHE A 25 -10.59 14.61 -5.97
CA PHE A 25 -11.07 14.40 -4.60
C PHE A 25 -12.51 14.89 -4.41
N ARG A 26 -13.44 14.38 -5.22
CA ARG A 26 -14.88 14.64 -5.05
C ARG A 26 -15.45 13.72 -3.97
N PRO A 27 -16.42 14.17 -3.15
CA PRO A 27 -17.00 13.36 -2.08
C PRO A 27 -17.49 11.97 -2.52
N THR A 28 -18.09 11.88 -3.71
CA THR A 28 -18.58 10.60 -4.27
C THR A 28 -17.44 9.66 -4.66
N GLU A 29 -16.35 10.20 -5.19
CA GLU A 29 -15.18 9.44 -5.64
C GLU A 29 -14.37 8.94 -4.44
N VAL A 30 -14.17 9.81 -3.43
CA VAL A 30 -13.59 9.43 -2.14
C VAL A 30 -14.37 8.29 -1.50
N ARG A 31 -15.70 8.39 -1.42
CA ARG A 31 -16.53 7.31 -0.86
C ARG A 31 -16.38 6.01 -1.64
N GLN A 32 -16.37 6.05 -2.97
CA GLN A 32 -16.22 4.86 -3.79
C GLN A 32 -14.86 4.19 -3.58
N GLN A 33 -13.78 4.98 -3.53
CA GLN A 33 -12.44 4.46 -3.28
C GLN A 33 -12.29 3.91 -1.85
N CYS A 34 -12.86 4.57 -0.85
CA CYS A 34 -12.89 4.05 0.52
C CYS A 34 -13.66 2.74 0.66
N LYS A 35 -14.77 2.61 -0.06
CA LYS A 35 -15.52 1.35 -0.10
C LYS A 35 -14.70 0.24 -0.73
N ARG A 36 -14.04 0.50 -1.87
CA ARG A 36 -13.14 -0.45 -2.53
C ARG A 36 -12.01 -0.88 -1.61
N LEU A 37 -11.37 0.06 -0.91
CA LEU A 37 -10.35 -0.21 0.08
C LEU A 37 -10.86 -1.20 1.14
N SER A 38 -12.02 -0.91 1.73
CA SER A 38 -12.62 -1.79 2.76
C SER A 38 -12.94 -3.20 2.25
N GLU A 39 -13.32 -3.33 0.98
CA GLU A 39 -13.67 -4.59 0.35
C GLU A 39 -12.42 -5.40 0.00
N SER A 40 -11.39 -4.77 -0.56
CA SER A 40 -10.06 -5.38 -0.79
C SER A 40 -9.44 -5.87 0.52
N LEU A 41 -9.60 -5.13 1.61
CA LEU A 41 -9.09 -5.52 2.92
C LEU A 41 -9.82 -6.73 3.52
N ARG A 42 -11.14 -6.82 3.36
CA ARG A 42 -11.87 -8.04 3.73
C ARG A 42 -11.43 -9.25 2.91
N MET A 43 -11.11 -9.06 1.63
CA MET A 43 -10.54 -10.14 0.81
C MET A 43 -9.15 -10.56 1.29
N MET A 44 -8.39 -9.63 1.87
CA MET A 44 -7.04 -9.89 2.40
C MET A 44 -7.02 -10.70 3.69
N GLU A 45 -8.04 -10.60 4.55
CA GLU A 45 -8.15 -11.44 5.76
C GLU A 45 -8.12 -12.96 5.43
N GLY A 46 -8.54 -13.33 4.21
CA GLY A 46 -8.50 -14.70 3.71
C GLY A 46 -7.18 -15.13 3.03
N THR A 47 -6.17 -14.26 2.94
CA THR A 47 -4.93 -14.55 2.18
C THR A 47 -4.12 -15.71 2.75
N SER A 48 -4.07 -15.86 4.09
CA SER A 48 -3.41 -16.99 4.75
C SER A 48 -4.07 -18.32 4.39
N LEU A 49 -5.41 -18.33 4.32
CA LEU A 49 -6.21 -19.48 3.92
C LEU A 49 -5.99 -19.81 2.44
N ALA A 50 -5.90 -18.79 1.59
CA ALA A 50 -5.75 -19.00 0.16
C ALA A 50 -4.33 -19.48 -0.22
N GLY A 51 -3.28 -19.04 0.48
CA GLY A 51 -1.94 -19.61 0.37
C GLY A 51 -1.89 -21.09 0.78
N ALA A 52 -2.60 -21.46 1.86
CA ALA A 52 -2.75 -22.86 2.26
C ALA A 52 -3.53 -23.68 1.22
N ALA A 53 -4.63 -23.13 0.68
CA ALA A 53 -5.43 -23.77 -0.37
C ALA A 53 -4.61 -24.02 -1.64
N PHE A 54 -3.75 -23.07 -2.03
CA PHE A 54 -2.82 -23.24 -3.14
C PHE A 54 -1.83 -24.39 -2.91
N GLN A 55 -1.21 -24.45 -1.73
CA GLN A 55 -0.29 -25.55 -1.38
C GLN A 55 -0.97 -26.92 -1.39
N ILE A 56 -2.21 -27.00 -0.89
CA ILE A 56 -3.02 -28.21 -0.92
C ILE A 56 -3.35 -28.60 -2.36
N GLY A 57 -3.76 -27.64 -3.19
CA GLY A 57 -4.04 -27.84 -4.62
C GLY A 57 -2.81 -28.33 -5.37
N LEU A 58 -1.62 -27.79 -5.06
CA LEU A 58 -0.35 -28.21 -5.65
C LEU A 58 0.00 -29.65 -5.27
N LYS A 59 -0.10 -30.01 -3.99
CA LYS A 59 0.12 -31.40 -3.52
C LYS A 59 -0.85 -32.38 -4.17
N SER A 60 -2.13 -31.99 -4.29
CA SER A 60 -3.15 -32.78 -4.97
C SER A 60 -2.84 -32.95 -6.47
N ALA A 61 -2.42 -31.89 -7.15
CA ALA A 61 -2.04 -31.96 -8.56
C ALA A 61 -0.82 -32.87 -8.78
N MET A 62 0.17 -32.83 -7.90
CA MET A 62 1.33 -33.74 -7.94
C MET A 62 0.91 -35.19 -7.73
N ALA A 63 0.01 -35.47 -6.78
CA ALA A 63 -0.51 -36.82 -6.55
C ALA A 63 -1.27 -37.35 -7.79
N SER A 64 -2.11 -36.52 -8.43
CA SER A 64 -2.79 -36.88 -9.68
C SER A 64 -1.80 -37.17 -10.81
N ALA A 65 -0.72 -36.38 -10.92
CA ALA A 65 0.32 -36.61 -11.92
C ALA A 65 1.08 -37.93 -11.68
N GLN A 66 1.39 -38.27 -10.42
CA GLN A 66 2.01 -39.54 -10.05
C GLN A 66 1.10 -40.75 -10.35
N MET A 67 -0.22 -40.56 -10.29
CA MET A 67 -1.21 -41.57 -10.69
C MET A 67 -1.44 -41.63 -12.22
N GLY A 68 -0.71 -40.86 -13.03
CA GLY A 68 -0.84 -40.84 -14.48
C GLY A 68 -2.03 -40.01 -15.01
N ASP A 69 -2.77 -39.34 -14.14
CA ASP A 69 -3.89 -38.48 -14.53
C ASP A 69 -3.45 -37.03 -14.74
N ALA A 70 -2.83 -36.79 -15.90
CA ALA A 70 -2.40 -35.45 -16.31
C ALA A 70 -3.56 -34.45 -16.47
N ARG A 71 -4.80 -34.93 -16.69
CA ARG A 71 -5.95 -34.05 -16.90
C ARG A 71 -6.45 -33.51 -15.56
N ALA A 72 -6.60 -34.38 -14.56
CA ALA A 72 -6.94 -33.98 -13.20
C ALA A 72 -5.86 -33.06 -12.62
N ALA A 73 -4.58 -33.40 -12.78
CA ALA A 73 -3.47 -32.56 -12.31
C ALA A 73 -3.53 -31.13 -12.88
N ARG A 74 -3.78 -31.00 -14.18
CA ARG A 74 -3.92 -29.70 -14.86
C ARG A 74 -5.19 -28.95 -14.43
N ALA A 75 -6.29 -29.65 -14.18
CA ALA A 75 -7.52 -29.02 -13.70
C ALA A 75 -7.33 -28.43 -12.29
N THR A 76 -6.72 -29.21 -11.38
CA THR A 76 -6.44 -28.78 -10.01
C THR A 76 -5.50 -27.59 -9.97
N ILE A 77 -4.41 -27.60 -10.75
CA ILE A 77 -3.48 -26.47 -10.77
C ILE A 77 -4.10 -25.22 -11.38
N ARG A 78 -4.94 -25.33 -12.43
CA ARG A 78 -5.65 -24.18 -13.00
C ARG A 78 -6.56 -23.52 -11.98
N LYS A 79 -7.30 -24.31 -11.21
CA LYS A 79 -8.17 -23.80 -10.14
C LYS A 79 -7.35 -23.07 -9.07
N ALA A 80 -6.32 -23.71 -8.55
CA ALA A 80 -5.44 -23.12 -7.53
C ALA A 80 -4.76 -21.83 -8.03
N THR A 81 -4.33 -21.79 -9.28
CA THR A 81 -3.68 -20.59 -9.87
C THR A 81 -4.69 -19.47 -10.11
N ALA A 82 -5.94 -19.79 -10.47
CA ALA A 82 -6.99 -18.80 -10.64
C ALA A 82 -7.33 -18.10 -9.31
N GLU A 83 -7.44 -18.88 -8.23
CA GLU A 83 -7.64 -18.33 -6.87
C GLU A 83 -6.47 -17.42 -6.46
N MET A 84 -5.22 -17.82 -6.74
CA MET A 84 -4.04 -17.00 -6.46
C MET A 84 -4.02 -15.69 -7.26
N ARG A 85 -4.47 -15.71 -8.52
CA ARG A 85 -4.57 -14.49 -9.35
C ARG A 85 -5.57 -13.50 -8.76
N THR A 86 -6.73 -13.96 -8.32
CA THR A 86 -7.71 -13.10 -7.66
C THR A 86 -7.13 -12.42 -6.42
N LEU A 87 -6.27 -13.10 -5.65
CA LEU A 87 -5.56 -12.48 -4.53
C LEU A 87 -4.57 -11.40 -4.98
N LEU A 88 -3.80 -11.68 -6.04
CA LEU A 88 -2.85 -10.71 -6.59
C LEU A 88 -3.56 -9.46 -7.10
N ASP A 89 -4.67 -9.63 -7.83
CA ASP A 89 -5.50 -8.52 -8.30
C ASP A 89 -6.06 -7.71 -7.11
N GLY A 90 -6.43 -8.39 -6.01
CA GLY A 90 -6.85 -7.76 -4.77
C GLY A 90 -5.75 -6.97 -4.06
N LEU A 91 -4.51 -7.49 -4.07
CA LEU A 91 -3.32 -6.82 -3.55
C LEU A 91 -2.96 -5.57 -4.37
N GLU A 92 -3.02 -5.65 -5.70
CA GLU A 92 -2.81 -4.49 -6.58
C GLU A 92 -3.87 -3.41 -6.31
N ALA A 93 -5.15 -3.80 -6.24
CA ALA A 93 -6.23 -2.88 -5.90
C ALA A 93 -6.06 -2.23 -4.52
N LEU A 94 -5.49 -2.96 -3.54
CA LEU A 94 -5.17 -2.41 -2.23
C LEU A 94 -4.05 -1.38 -2.29
N ILE A 95 -2.99 -1.65 -3.05
CA ILE A 95 -1.87 -0.71 -3.26
C ILE A 95 -2.38 0.58 -3.91
N ASP A 96 -3.20 0.46 -4.97
CA ASP A 96 -3.79 1.62 -5.65
C ASP A 96 -4.67 2.44 -4.69
N ALA A 97 -5.46 1.78 -3.86
CA ALA A 97 -6.31 2.43 -2.88
C ALA A 97 -5.49 3.13 -1.77
N GLN A 98 -4.38 2.55 -1.34
CA GLN A 98 -3.42 3.16 -0.41
C GLN A 98 -2.77 4.41 -1.00
N VAL A 99 -2.30 4.33 -2.25
CA VAL A 99 -1.71 5.48 -2.97
C VAL A 99 -2.74 6.61 -3.07
N TYR A 100 -3.97 6.30 -3.47
CA TYR A 100 -5.07 7.28 -3.53
C TYR A 100 -5.32 7.92 -2.17
N PHE A 101 -5.36 7.13 -1.10
CA PHE A 101 -5.59 7.63 0.25
C PHE A 101 -4.47 8.54 0.74
N ALA A 102 -3.20 8.19 0.50
CA ALA A 102 -2.06 9.04 0.84
C ALA A 102 -2.14 10.39 0.12
N GLN A 103 -2.48 10.39 -1.18
CA GLN A 103 -2.69 11.62 -1.95
C GLN A 103 -3.87 12.45 -1.42
N LEU A 104 -4.95 11.79 -0.98
CA LEU A 104 -6.11 12.46 -0.37
C LEU A 104 -5.73 13.12 0.96
N VAL A 105 -5.00 12.45 1.84
CA VAL A 105 -4.54 13.01 3.13
C VAL A 105 -3.68 14.24 2.91
N GLU A 106 -2.76 14.18 1.95
CA GLU A 106 -1.94 15.34 1.59
C GLU A 106 -2.79 16.49 1.02
N HIS A 107 -3.78 16.18 0.17
CA HIS A 107 -4.70 17.18 -0.35
C HIS A 107 -5.50 17.88 0.76
N LEU A 108 -5.94 17.17 1.80
CA LEU A 108 -6.66 17.78 2.93
C LEU A 108 -5.85 18.85 3.66
N LYS A 109 -4.52 18.72 3.74
CA LYS A 109 -3.66 19.74 4.37
C LYS A 109 -3.76 21.08 3.65
N SER A 110 -3.94 21.05 2.33
CA SER A 110 -4.09 22.24 1.49
C SER A 110 -5.50 22.86 1.48
N LEU A 111 -6.51 22.13 1.98
CA LEU A 111 -7.91 22.55 1.92
C LEU A 111 -8.33 23.42 3.10
N THR A 112 -9.32 24.28 2.87
CA THR A 112 -9.94 25.06 3.94
C THR A 112 -10.76 24.17 4.88
N SER A 113 -11.00 24.64 6.11
CA SER A 113 -11.79 23.88 7.11
C SER A 113 -13.19 23.49 6.59
N ARG A 114 -13.83 24.38 5.83
CA ARG A 114 -15.16 24.14 5.21
C ARG A 114 -15.12 23.07 4.13
N GLU A 115 -14.01 22.93 3.40
CA GLU A 115 -13.85 21.92 2.35
C GLU A 115 -13.49 20.56 2.93
N ARG A 116 -12.61 20.54 3.95
CA ARG A 116 -12.30 19.32 4.71
C ARG A 116 -13.54 18.68 5.31
N GLU A 117 -14.44 19.49 5.88
CA GLU A 117 -15.67 18.97 6.50
C GLU A 117 -16.58 18.25 5.49
N LYS A 118 -16.58 18.66 4.20
CA LYS A 118 -17.33 17.97 3.14
C LYS A 118 -16.76 16.58 2.83
N LEU A 119 -15.47 16.37 3.07
CA LEU A 119 -14.76 15.12 2.83
C LEU A 119 -14.70 14.22 4.06
N ARG A 120 -14.95 14.76 5.25
CA ARG A 120 -14.92 14.02 6.52
C ARG A 120 -15.79 12.77 6.51
N VAL A 121 -17.08 12.91 6.19
CA VAL A 121 -18.03 11.76 6.17
C VAL A 121 -17.68 10.74 5.08
N PRO A 122 -17.37 11.13 3.83
CA PRO A 122 -16.86 10.20 2.81
C PRO A 122 -15.61 9.40 3.22
N MET A 123 -14.76 9.96 4.08
CA MET A 123 -13.49 9.34 4.48
C MET A 123 -13.60 8.41 5.68
N THR A 124 -14.69 8.43 6.43
CA THR A 124 -14.85 7.59 7.64
C THR A 124 -14.63 6.11 7.33
N GLU A 125 -15.12 5.62 6.19
CA GLU A 125 -14.91 4.23 5.77
C GLU A 125 -13.43 3.92 5.50
N CYS A 126 -12.68 4.86 4.90
CA CYS A 126 -11.23 4.70 4.72
C CYS A 126 -10.52 4.64 6.07
N PHE A 127 -10.79 5.59 6.98
CA PHE A 127 -10.10 5.66 8.27
C PHE A 127 -10.33 4.41 9.13
N VAL A 128 -11.56 3.88 9.12
CA VAL A 128 -11.87 2.61 9.79
C VAL A 128 -11.10 1.47 9.15
N ALA A 129 -11.09 1.41 7.81
CA ALA A 129 -10.42 0.35 7.07
C ALA A 129 -8.88 0.41 7.23
N THR A 130 -8.25 1.59 7.15
CA THR A 130 -6.80 1.76 7.33
C THR A 130 -6.36 1.63 8.77
N GLY A 131 -7.19 2.06 9.73
CA GLY A 131 -6.93 1.90 11.16
C GLY A 131 -6.84 0.43 11.58
N GLN A 132 -7.53 -0.46 10.87
CA GLN A 132 -7.41 -1.91 11.06
C GLN A 132 -6.06 -2.48 10.58
N LEU A 133 -5.33 -1.80 9.68
CA LEU A 133 -4.02 -2.26 9.21
C LEU A 133 -2.81 -1.63 9.92
N HIS A 134 -3.00 -0.68 10.85
CA HIS A 134 -1.87 0.10 11.40
C HIS A 134 -0.98 0.71 10.29
N LEU A 135 -1.57 1.11 9.16
CA LEU A 135 -0.83 1.58 7.98
C LEU A 135 -0.67 3.11 7.89
N LEU A 136 -1.12 3.85 8.91
CA LEU A 136 -0.95 5.30 8.97
C LEU A 136 -0.05 5.66 10.14
N PRO A 137 0.97 6.53 9.95
CA PRO A 137 1.48 7.31 11.07
C PRO A 137 0.31 8.11 11.63
N SER A 138 0.19 8.14 12.96
CA SER A 138 -0.88 8.89 13.59
C SER A 138 -0.70 10.36 13.20
N PRO A 139 -1.76 11.12 12.88
CA PRO A 139 -1.65 12.57 12.67
C PRO A 139 -1.14 13.32 13.92
N ASP A 140 -0.98 12.63 15.05
CA ASP A 140 -0.44 13.14 16.31
C ASP A 140 1.07 12.89 16.48
N ASP A 141 1.76 12.25 15.53
CA ASP A 141 3.22 11.98 15.62
C ASP A 141 4.11 13.16 15.19
N GLU A 142 3.54 14.34 14.91
CA GLU A 142 4.30 15.58 14.67
C GLU A 142 4.35 16.49 15.91
N VAL A 143 4.80 15.99 17.06
CA VAL A 143 5.35 16.85 18.14
C VAL A 143 6.44 16.10 18.92
N ALA A 144 7.53 15.73 18.26
CA ALA A 144 8.80 15.57 18.97
C ALA A 144 9.59 16.86 18.74
N SER A 145 9.45 17.79 19.69
CA SER A 145 10.20 19.03 19.79
C SER A 145 11.67 18.81 19.44
N GLU A 146 12.15 19.58 18.45
CA GLU A 146 13.57 19.88 18.32
C GLU A 146 14.00 20.62 19.59
N GLU A 147 14.66 19.93 20.50
CA GLU A 147 15.52 20.56 21.50
C GLU A 147 16.94 20.56 20.94
N PRO A 148 17.57 21.73 20.71
CA PRO A 148 18.92 21.78 20.19
C PRO A 148 19.90 21.29 21.27
N ALA A 149 20.72 20.30 20.92
CA ALA A 149 21.80 19.83 21.78
C ALA A 149 22.79 20.97 22.04
N GLU A 150 22.74 21.54 23.25
CA GLU A 150 23.75 22.42 23.79
C GLU A 150 25.04 21.59 24.00
N VAL A 151 26.07 21.92 23.23
CA VAL A 151 27.42 21.40 23.41
C VAL A 151 28.00 22.08 24.65
N ASP A 152 28.05 21.37 25.78
CA ASP A 152 28.80 21.79 26.95
C ASP A 152 30.16 21.06 27.00
N THR A 153 31.22 21.85 26.87
CA THR A 153 32.62 21.43 27.01
C THR A 153 33.19 22.06 28.28
N THR A 154 33.17 21.34 29.41
CA THR A 154 34.04 21.63 30.57
C THR A 154 34.06 20.40 31.50
N GLN A 155 35.17 19.65 31.56
CA GLN A 155 36.29 19.78 32.50
C GLN A 155 36.07 18.98 33.80
N ASP A 156 36.79 17.86 33.93
CA ASP A 156 37.11 17.30 35.25
C ASP A 156 38.59 16.86 35.26
N GLY A 157 39.39 17.68 35.94
CA GLY A 157 40.70 17.28 36.42
C GLY A 157 40.55 16.63 37.79
N VAL A 158 41.10 15.42 37.95
CA VAL A 158 41.29 14.81 39.26
C VAL A 158 42.75 14.45 39.43
N VAL A 159 43.36 15.12 40.39
CA VAL A 159 44.70 14.92 40.95
C VAL A 159 44.69 13.60 41.73
N TYR A 160 45.70 12.76 41.52
CA TYR A 160 46.03 11.66 42.43
C TYR A 160 47.15 12.12 43.37
N ASP A 161 46.85 12.10 44.68
CA ASP A 161 47.81 12.02 45.77
C ASP A 161 48.43 10.60 45.83
#